data_AF-A0A0B0H8V2-F1
#
_entry.id   AF-A0A0B0H8V2-F1
#
_cell.length_a   1.000
_cell.length_b   1.000
_cell.length_c   1.000
_cell.angle_alpha   90.00
_cell.angle_beta   90.00
_cell.angle_gamma   90.00
#
_symmetry.space_group_name_H-M   'P 1'
#
loop_
_entity.id
_entity.type
_entity.pdbx_description
1 polymer ?
#
loop_
_entity_poly.entity_id
_entity_poly.type
_entity_poly.pdbx_seq_one_letter_code
_entity_poly.pdbx_strand_id
1 'polypeptide(L)' 'MTTQQLIHNQTLGFLEWIDSLVGENKVLPALVMTLETWYQRGKQRSQLGQLTPDHLDDIGISEQQARDEAGKHFWQD' A
#
# COMPACT_ATOMS: atom_id res chain seq x y z
N MET A 1 -13.66 23.63 43.45
CA MET A 1 -13.31 23.08 42.12
C MET A 1 -14.56 23.18 41.26
N THR A 2 -14.56 24.07 40.27
CA THR A 2 -15.73 24.37 39.43
C THR A 2 -15.75 23.48 38.19
N THR A 3 -16.96 23.10 37.77
CA THR A 3 -17.26 22.16 36.66
C THR A 3 -16.59 22.54 35.32
N GLN A 4 -16.33 23.83 35.10
CA GLN A 4 -15.59 24.33 33.93
C GLN A 4 -14.11 23.88 33.90
N GLN A 5 -13.45 23.77 35.05
CA GLN A 5 -12.05 23.33 35.10
C GLN A 5 -11.91 21.83 34.87
N LEU A 6 -12.95 21.04 35.18
CA LEU A 6 -12.96 19.59 34.96
C LEU A 6 -13.10 19.26 33.47
N ILE A 7 -13.95 19.98 32.73
CA ILE A 7 -14.15 19.77 31.29
C ILE A 7 -12.91 20.21 30.49
N HIS A 8 -12.28 21.34 30.86
CA HIS A 8 -11.09 21.85 30.18
C HIS A 8 -9.87 20.92 30.33
N ASN A 9 -9.76 20.19 31.45
CA ASN A 9 -8.63 19.29 31.72
C ASN A 9 -8.80 17.90 31.07
N GLN A 10 -10.02 17.48 30.74
CA GLN A 10 -10.27 16.20 30.07
C GLN A 10 -10.14 16.27 28.55
N THR A 11 -10.37 17.44 27.94
CA THR A 11 -10.23 17.61 26.49
C THR A 11 -8.77 17.68 26.03
N LEU A 12 -7.86 18.18 26.88
CA LEU A 12 -6.43 18.27 26.55
C LEU A 12 -5.75 16.89 26.59
N GLY A 13 -6.06 16.05 27.56
CA GLY A 13 -5.50 14.69 27.64
C GLY A 13 -5.95 13.75 26.52
N PHE A 14 -7.14 13.97 25.92
CA PHE A 14 -7.61 13.19 24.78
C PHE A 14 -6.84 13.49 23.50
N LEU A 15 -6.53 14.76 23.25
CA LEU A 15 -5.79 15.17 22.05
C LEU A 15 -4.31 14.80 22.16
N GLU A 16 -3.70 14.93 23.34
CA GLU A 16 -2.34 14.43 23.60
C GLU A 16 -2.24 12.90 23.46
N TRP A 17 -3.29 12.15 23.86
CA TRP A 17 -3.37 10.71 23.64
C TRP A 17 -3.50 10.32 22.16
N ILE A 18 -4.28 11.06 21.36
CA ILE A 18 -4.36 10.84 19.90
C ILE A 18 -3.01 11.13 19.23
N ASP A 19 -2.35 12.23 19.58
CA ASP A 19 -1.05 12.58 19.01
C ASP A 19 0.01 11.52 19.36
N SER A 20 -0.06 10.92 20.56
CA SER A 20 0.78 9.77 20.94
C SER A 20 0.52 8.52 20.09
N LEU A 21 -0.72 8.28 19.64
CA LEU A 21 -1.06 7.17 18.75
C LEU A 21 -0.62 7.43 17.31
N VAL A 22 -0.62 8.69 16.87
CA VAL A 22 -0.15 9.07 15.53
C VAL A 22 1.38 9.06 15.47
N GLY A 23 2.06 9.38 16.57
CA GLY A 23 3.54 9.49 16.66
C GLY A 23 4.34 8.18 16.61
N GLU A 24 3.74 7.02 16.93
CA GLU A 24 4.43 5.71 16.95
C GLU A 24 3.97 4.72 15.85
N ASN A 25 3.12 5.17 14.92
CA ASN A 25 2.35 4.26 14.08
C ASN A 25 3.09 3.82 12.80
N LYS A 26 4.08 2.94 12.93
CA LYS A 26 4.78 2.31 11.78
C LYS A 26 3.87 1.44 10.92
N VAL A 27 2.69 1.08 11.42
CA VAL A 27 1.71 0.21 10.74
C VAL A 27 1.08 0.93 9.54
N LEU A 28 0.69 2.20 9.69
CA LEU A 28 0.05 2.94 8.60
C LEU A 28 1.00 3.11 7.39
N PRO A 29 2.26 3.56 7.55
CA PRO A 29 3.22 3.58 6.45
C PRO A 29 3.47 2.20 5.83
N ALA A 30 3.58 1.14 6.65
CA ALA A 30 3.79 -0.22 6.15
C ALA A 30 2.61 -0.73 5.32
N LEU A 31 1.37 -0.45 5.75
CA LEU A 31 0.17 -0.77 4.98
C LEU A 31 0.12 -0.01 3.67
N VAL A 32 0.41 1.29 3.68
CA VAL A 32 0.46 2.11 2.46
C VAL A 32 1.51 1.56 1.48
N MET A 33 2.72 1.23 1.95
CA MET A 33 3.76 0.63 1.10
C MET A 33 3.34 -0.72 0.53
N THR A 34 2.63 -1.54 1.30
CA THR A 34 2.14 -2.85 0.86
C THR A 34 1.09 -2.68 -0.25
N LEU A 35 0.13 -1.78 -0.04
CA LEU A 35 -0.92 -1.48 -1.01
C LEU A 35 -0.33 -0.88 -2.30
N GLU A 36 0.65 0.01 -2.19
CA GLU A 36 1.37 0.56 -3.33
C GLU A 36 2.09 -0.53 -4.11
N THR A 37 2.80 -1.43 -3.42
CA THR A 37 3.49 -2.57 -4.05
C THR A 37 2.52 -3.45 -4.83
N TRP A 38 1.37 -3.78 -4.23
CA TRP A 38 0.32 -4.55 -4.87
C TRP A 38 -0.25 -3.84 -6.10
N TYR A 39 -0.50 -2.54 -6.01
CA TYR A 39 -0.96 -1.74 -7.14
C TYR A 39 0.06 -1.77 -8.29
N GLN A 40 1.35 -1.56 -7.99
CA GLN A 40 2.41 -1.59 -9.02
C GLN A 40 2.54 -2.97 -9.66
N ARG A 41 2.47 -4.05 -8.88
CA ARG A 41 2.50 -5.43 -9.41
C ARG A 41 1.35 -5.69 -10.37
N GLY A 42 0.12 -5.35 -9.97
CA GLY A 42 -1.05 -5.52 -10.83
C GLY A 42 -0.91 -4.74 -12.14
N LYS A 43 -0.40 -3.50 -12.08
CA LYS A 43 -0.14 -2.67 -13.26
C LYS A 43 0.94 -3.28 -14.16
N GLN A 44 2.09 -3.67 -13.60
CA GLN A 44 3.21 -4.25 -14.35
C GLN A 44 2.82 -5.55 -15.04
N ARG A 45 2.11 -6.45 -14.34
CA ARG A 45 1.61 -7.71 -14.89
C ARG A 45 0.62 -7.48 -16.04
N SER A 46 -0.29 -6.53 -15.88
CA SER A 46 -1.20 -6.14 -16.96
C SER A 46 -0.46 -5.59 -18.18
N GLN A 47 0.60 -4.80 -17.98
CA GLN A 47 1.44 -4.27 -19.05
C GLN A 47 2.25 -5.37 -19.74
N LEU A 48 2.78 -6.33 -18.98
CA LEU A 48 3.52 -7.47 -19.49
C LEU A 48 2.69 -8.30 -20.47
N GLY A 49 1.40 -8.53 -20.15
CA GLY A 49 0.46 -9.22 -21.02
C GLY A 49 0.06 -8.44 -22.28
N GLN A 50 0.43 -7.17 -22.39
CA GLN A 50 0.15 -6.29 -23.54
C GLN A 50 1.39 -6.03 -24.41
N LEU A 51 2.57 -6.55 -24.03
CA LEU A 51 3.78 -6.38 -24.82
C LEU A 51 3.66 -7.13 -26.16
N THR A 52 4.29 -6.56 -27.19
CA THR A 52 4.43 -7.20 -28.50
C THR A 52 5.46 -8.33 -28.43
N PRO A 53 5.42 -9.30 -29.37
CA PRO A 53 6.40 -10.37 -29.42
C PRO A 53 7.86 -9.88 -29.44
N ASP A 54 8.15 -8.83 -30.19
CA ASP A 54 9.50 -8.23 -30.26
C ASP A 54 9.98 -7.72 -28.89
N HIS A 55 9.10 -7.03 -28.14
CA HIS A 55 9.44 -6.56 -26.79
C HIS A 55 9.59 -7.70 -25.78
N LEU A 56 8.86 -8.81 -25.97
CA LEU A 56 9.00 -10.00 -25.14
C LEU A 56 10.34 -10.73 -25.42
N ASP A 57 10.76 -10.74 -26.68
CA ASP A 57 12.06 -11.27 -27.10
C ASP A 57 13.21 -10.44 -26.52
N ASP A 58 13.11 -9.10 -26.54
CA ASP A 58 14.10 -8.18 -25.96
C ASP A 58 14.36 -8.45 -24.45
N ILE A 59 13.33 -8.86 -23.70
CA ILE A 59 13.43 -9.20 -22.28
C ILE A 59 13.62 -10.71 -22.04
N GLY A 60 13.67 -11.51 -23.10
CA GLY A 60 13.98 -12.94 -23.07
C GLY A 60 12.90 -13.84 -22.47
N ILE A 61 11.62 -13.49 -22.60
CA ILE A 61 10.50 -14.34 -22.12
C ILE A 61 9.57 -14.71 -23.27
N SER A 62 8.95 -15.89 -23.17
CA SER A 62 7.94 -16.32 -24.13
C SER A 62 6.59 -15.64 -23.90
N GLU A 63 5.76 -15.59 -24.95
CA GLU A 63 4.37 -15.13 -24.84
C GLU A 63 3.58 -15.90 -23.76
N GLN A 64 3.81 -17.20 -23.62
CA GLN A 64 3.12 -18.01 -22.62
C GLN A 64 3.52 -17.58 -21.21
N GLN A 65 4.81 -17.37 -20.95
CA GLN A 65 5.28 -16.86 -19.64
C GLN A 65 4.73 -15.47 -19.34
N ALA A 66 4.65 -14.60 -20.34
CA ALA A 66 4.07 -13.26 -20.19
C ALA A 66 2.57 -13.33 -19.82
N ARG A 67 1.81 -14.23 -20.45
CA ARG A 67 0.39 -14.45 -20.13
C ARG A 67 0.19 -15.05 -18.75
N ASP A 68 1.02 -16.03 -18.39
CA ASP A 68 0.97 -16.67 -17.08
C ASP A 68 1.25 -15.65 -15.96
N GLU A 69 2.27 -14.81 -16.13
CA GLU A 69 2.61 -13.74 -15.18
C GLU A 69 1.54 -12.63 -15.16
N ALA A 70 0.98 -12.27 -16.32
CA ALA A 70 -0.11 -11.30 -16.42
C ALA A 70 -1.40 -11.77 -15.72
N GLY A 71 -1.60 -13.09 -15.62
CA GLY A 71 -2.75 -13.70 -14.96
C GLY A 71 -2.65 -13.79 -13.43
N LYS A 72 -1.48 -13.53 -12.83
CA LYS A 72 -1.29 -13.59 -11.38
C LYS A 72 -2.04 -12.46 -10.67
N HIS A 73 -2.56 -12.76 -9.49
CA HIS A 73 -3.18 -11.75 -8.62
C HIS A 73 -2.15 -10.79 -8.03
N PHE A 74 -2.56 -9.56 -7.70
CA PHE A 74 -1.65 -8.51 -7.20
C PHE A 74 -0.87 -8.87 -5.91
N TRP A 75 -1.43 -9.76 -5.07
CA TRP A 75 -0.83 -10.18 -3.80
C TRP A 75 0.12 -11.37 -3.94
N GLN A 76 0.21 -11.99 -5.12
CA GLN A 76 1.09 -13.13 -5.37
C GLN A 76 2.48 -12.65 -5.77
N ASP A 77 3.50 -13.42 -5.40
CA ASP A 77 4.88 -13.27 -5.90
C ASP A 77 5.05 -14.03 -7.24
#